data_AF-A0A9E2RKB7-F1
#
_entry.id   AF-A0A9E2RKB7-F1
#
_cell.length_a   1.000
_cell.length_b   1.000
_cell.length_c   1.000
_cell.angle_alpha   90.00
_cell.angle_beta   90.00
_cell.angle_gamma   90.00
#
_symmetry.space_group_name_H-M   'P 1'
#
loop_
_entity.id
_entity.type
_entity.pdbx_description
1 polymer ?
#
loop_
_entity_poly.entity_id
_entity_poly.type
_entity_poly.pdbx_seq_one_letter_code
_entity_poly.pdbx_strand_id
1 'polypeptide(L)'
;VRREIRGAFEKIAELLAGQPRVFVHRDYHSRNLMVDNSRLGVIDFQDALMGPATYDLASLLRDAYIELDEALIDRLIDRYLDQMAAHRQVWINREAFRRLFDFTSIQRNLKAAGRFVYIDRVKGNPKFLADIPRTLGYVRRNLSKYPELFALRTQLAYYVPELE
;
A
#
# COMPACT_ATOMS: atom_id res chain seq x y z
N VAL A 1 2.33 8.95 -23.33
CA VAL A 1 1.42 8.19 -22.42
C VAL A 1 2.02 6.90 -21.86
N ARG A 2 1.99 5.73 -22.53
CA ARG A 2 2.43 4.46 -21.90
C ARG A 2 3.89 4.44 -21.44
N ARG A 3 4.80 5.11 -22.18
CA ARG A 3 6.22 5.25 -21.79
C ARG A 3 6.41 6.11 -20.54
N GLU A 4 5.63 7.17 -20.40
CA GLU A 4 5.74 8.10 -19.26
C GLU A 4 5.17 7.49 -17.98
N ILE A 5 4.01 6.82 -18.09
CA ILE A 5 3.43 6.05 -16.97
C ILE A 5 4.43 4.98 -16.51
N ARG A 6 5.04 4.24 -17.44
CA ARG A 6 6.06 3.25 -17.11
C ARG A 6 7.24 3.90 -16.39
N GLY A 7 7.79 5.00 -16.91
CA GLY A 7 8.92 5.69 -16.28
C GLY A 7 8.59 6.21 -14.87
N ALA A 8 7.36 6.66 -14.62
CA ALA A 8 6.93 7.06 -13.28
C ALA A 8 6.81 5.87 -12.33
N PHE A 9 6.27 4.73 -12.79
CA PHE A 9 6.22 3.51 -11.99
C PHE A 9 7.60 2.91 -11.74
N GLU A 10 8.53 3.00 -12.69
CA GLU A 10 9.93 2.60 -12.51
C GLU A 10 10.59 3.42 -11.40
N LYS A 11 10.42 4.76 -11.40
CA LYS A 11 10.92 5.62 -10.32
C LYS A 11 10.34 5.26 -8.95
N ILE A 12 9.04 4.97 -8.87
CA ILE A 12 8.42 4.50 -7.62
C ILE A 12 9.03 3.16 -7.21
N ALA A 13 9.14 2.20 -8.14
CA ALA A 13 9.70 0.89 -7.86
C ALA A 13 11.17 0.96 -7.40
N GLU A 14 12.00 1.77 -8.05
CA GLU A 14 13.39 2.03 -7.68
C GLU A 14 13.49 2.64 -6.28
N LEU A 15 12.66 3.66 -5.98
CA LEU A 15 12.60 4.25 -4.65
C LEU A 15 12.28 3.20 -3.58
N LEU A 16 11.27 2.35 -3.80
CA LEU A 16 10.86 1.32 -2.84
C LEU A 16 11.89 0.18 -2.74
N ALA A 17 12.51 -0.22 -3.85
CA ALA A 17 13.49 -1.30 -3.90
C ALA A 17 14.85 -0.90 -3.29
N GLY A 18 15.17 0.39 -3.26
CA GLY A 18 16.37 0.94 -2.64
C GLY A 18 16.32 1.02 -1.10
N GLN A 19 15.21 0.66 -0.48
CA GLN A 19 15.05 0.70 0.96
C GLN A 19 15.64 -0.54 1.66
N PRO A 20 16.02 -0.44 2.94
CA PRO A 20 16.42 -1.59 3.74
C PRO A 20 15.36 -2.69 3.68
N ARG A 21 15.81 -3.92 3.43
CA ARG A 21 14.94 -5.07 3.28
C ARG A 21 14.73 -5.76 4.62
N VAL A 22 13.48 -5.96 4.98
CA VAL A 22 13.03 -6.72 6.15
C VAL A 22 12.10 -7.84 5.69
N PHE A 23 11.78 -8.78 6.59
CA PHE A 23 10.73 -9.76 6.33
C PHE A 23 9.40 -9.05 6.08
N VAL A 24 8.74 -9.40 4.98
CA VAL A 24 7.44 -8.88 4.56
C VAL A 24 6.53 -10.06 4.26
N HIS A 25 5.40 -10.14 4.96
CA HIS A 25 4.35 -11.13 4.78
C HIS A 25 3.60 -10.94 3.45
N ARG A 26 3.54 -9.69 2.95
CA ARG A 26 2.88 -9.22 1.71
C ARG A 26 1.36 -9.15 1.75
N ASP A 27 0.75 -10.11 2.43
CA ASP A 27 -0.70 -10.18 2.65
C ASP A 27 -1.06 -9.92 4.13
N TYR A 28 -0.32 -9.03 4.79
CA TYR A 28 -0.57 -8.58 6.17
C TYR A 28 -1.75 -7.60 6.21
N HIS A 29 -2.96 -8.10 6.00
CA HIS A 29 -4.20 -7.32 6.00
C HIS A 29 -5.24 -7.98 6.92
N SER A 30 -6.32 -7.26 7.25
CA SER A 30 -7.29 -7.66 8.28
C SER A 30 -7.82 -9.09 8.14
N ARG A 31 -8.04 -9.59 6.92
CA ARG A 31 -8.54 -10.97 6.69
C ARG A 31 -7.57 -12.09 7.05
N ASN A 32 -6.28 -11.79 7.18
CA ASN A 32 -5.23 -12.75 7.50
C ASN A 32 -4.76 -12.63 8.96
N LEU A 33 -5.43 -11.79 9.77
CA LEU A 33 -5.14 -11.55 11.17
C LEU A 33 -6.27 -12.12 12.04
N MET A 34 -5.94 -13.08 12.90
CA MET A 34 -6.87 -13.74 13.81
C MET A 34 -6.61 -13.27 15.24
N VAL A 35 -7.60 -12.64 15.88
CA VAL A 35 -7.45 -12.14 17.25
C VAL A 35 -8.25 -13.03 18.20
N ASP A 36 -7.57 -13.64 19.16
CA ASP A 36 -8.19 -14.46 20.21
C ASP A 36 -7.59 -14.11 21.58
N ASN A 37 -8.39 -13.56 22.49
CA ASN A 37 -7.96 -13.22 23.87
C ASN A 37 -6.59 -12.50 23.93
N SER A 38 -6.41 -11.47 23.11
CA SER A 38 -5.16 -10.70 22.96
C SER A 38 -3.98 -11.42 22.30
N ARG A 39 -4.18 -12.64 21.78
CA ARG A 39 -3.22 -13.32 20.89
C ARG A 39 -3.53 -12.96 19.45
N LEU A 40 -2.46 -12.72 18.68
CA LEU A 40 -2.54 -12.47 17.25
C LEU A 40 -2.01 -13.69 16.50
N GLY A 41 -2.90 -14.41 15.82
CA GLY A 41 -2.55 -15.39 14.80
C GLY A 41 -2.43 -14.71 13.44
N VAL A 42 -1.41 -15.11 12.67
CA VAL A 42 -1.17 -14.62 11.32
C VAL A 42 -1.11 -15.82 10.39
N ILE A 43 -1.87 -15.79 9.30
CA ILE A 43 -1.96 -16.87 8.31
C ILE A 43 -1.58 -16.36 6.92
N ASP A 44 -1.37 -17.27 5.97
CA ASP A 44 -1.14 -16.95 4.53
C ASP A 44 0.26 -16.35 4.25
N PHE A 45 1.29 -16.81 4.97
CA PHE A 45 2.67 -16.30 4.91
C PHE A 45 3.55 -16.98 3.84
N GLN A 46 3.02 -17.89 3.01
CA GLN A 46 3.81 -18.66 2.03
C GLN A 46 4.43 -17.81 0.92
N ASP A 47 3.86 -16.64 0.61
CA ASP A 47 4.37 -15.73 -0.41
C ASP A 47 5.38 -14.70 0.14
N ALA A 48 5.72 -14.79 1.44
CA ALA A 48 6.58 -13.84 2.13
C ALA A 48 7.97 -13.69 1.48
N LEU A 49 8.53 -12.48 1.57
CA LEU A 49 9.82 -12.14 0.97
C LEU A 49 10.53 -11.02 1.73
N MET A 50 11.72 -10.66 1.26
CA MET A 50 12.48 -9.51 1.76
C MET A 50 12.10 -8.22 1.01
N GLY A 51 11.49 -7.26 1.71
CA GLY A 51 10.98 -6.01 1.12
C GLY A 51 11.05 -4.81 2.07
N PRO A 52 10.56 -3.63 1.67
CA PRO A 52 10.61 -2.44 2.52
C PRO A 52 9.68 -2.59 3.73
N ALA A 53 10.10 -2.05 4.89
CA ALA A 53 9.32 -2.06 6.13
C ALA A 53 7.93 -1.42 6.00
N THR A 54 7.72 -0.55 5.02
CA THR A 54 6.43 0.07 4.73
C THR A 54 5.43 -0.87 4.07
N TYR A 55 5.85 -2.04 3.55
CA TYR A 55 4.98 -2.89 2.73
C TYR A 55 3.81 -3.50 3.52
N ASP A 56 4.11 -4.21 4.61
CA ASP A 56 3.07 -4.79 5.46
C ASP A 56 2.28 -3.73 6.22
N LEU A 57 2.92 -2.61 6.57
CA LEU A 57 2.24 -1.48 7.20
C LEU A 57 1.21 -0.86 6.24
N ALA A 58 1.59 -0.62 4.98
CA ALA A 58 0.65 -0.18 3.95
C ALA A 58 -0.43 -1.23 3.69
N SER A 59 -0.10 -2.52 3.78
CA SER A 59 -1.07 -3.60 3.64
C SER A 59 -2.17 -3.57 4.69
N LEU A 60 -1.81 -3.24 5.93
CA LEU A 60 -2.74 -3.19 7.05
C LEU A 60 -3.50 -1.87 7.12
N LEU A 61 -2.82 -0.73 6.96
CA LEU A 61 -3.40 0.59 7.19
C LEU A 61 -4.15 1.15 5.97
N ARG A 62 -3.89 0.60 4.78
CA ARG A 62 -4.60 0.90 3.52
C ARG A 62 -5.28 -0.37 3.00
N ASP A 63 -5.91 -1.09 3.91
CA ASP A 63 -6.63 -2.32 3.59
C ASP A 63 -7.78 -2.03 2.61
N ALA A 64 -7.96 -2.91 1.62
CA ALA A 64 -9.06 -2.81 0.67
C ALA A 64 -10.43 -3.06 1.32
N TYR A 65 -10.48 -3.73 2.47
CA TYR A 65 -11.71 -4.19 3.10
C TYR A 65 -12.23 -3.30 4.24
N ILE A 66 -11.35 -2.50 4.84
CA ILE A 66 -11.65 -1.66 6.00
C ILE A 66 -11.05 -0.28 5.77
N GLU A 67 -11.87 0.76 5.98
CA GLU A 67 -11.39 2.13 5.97
C GLU A 67 -11.07 2.61 7.38
N LEU A 68 -9.89 3.21 7.53
CA LEU A 68 -9.43 3.84 8.77
C LEU A 68 -9.32 5.35 8.58
N ASP A 69 -9.61 6.10 9.63
CA ASP A 69 -9.44 7.55 9.65
C ASP A 69 -7.96 7.94 9.47
N GLU A 70 -7.67 9.02 8.74
CA GLU A 70 -6.29 9.48 8.55
C GLU A 70 -5.58 9.76 9.88
N ALA A 71 -6.27 10.36 10.85
CA ALA A 71 -5.69 10.62 12.17
C ALA A 71 -5.33 9.32 12.93
N LEU A 72 -6.03 8.22 12.67
CA LEU A 72 -5.65 6.91 13.22
C LEU A 72 -4.45 6.34 12.47
N ILE A 73 -4.42 6.43 11.14
CA ILE A 73 -3.28 6.00 10.32
C ILE A 73 -2.01 6.72 10.75
N ASP A 74 -2.07 8.04 10.93
CA ASP A 74 -0.95 8.87 11.38
C ASP A 74 -0.41 8.38 12.73
N ARG A 75 -1.31 8.20 13.72
CA ARG A 75 -0.93 7.67 15.04
C ARG A 75 -0.34 6.26 15.00
N LEU A 76 -0.85 5.40 14.12
CA LEU A 76 -0.34 4.03 13.98
C LEU A 76 1.03 4.00 13.30
N ILE A 77 1.28 4.89 12.33
CA ILE A 77 2.61 5.07 11.73
C ILE A 77 3.60 5.61 12.77
N ASP A 78 3.22 6.62 13.56
CA ASP A 78 4.07 7.14 14.63
C ASP A 78 4.40 6.05 15.67
N ARG A 79 3.38 5.29 16.10
CA ARG A 79 3.58 4.15 17.01
C ARG A 79 4.53 3.11 16.42
N TYR A 80 4.40 2.80 15.13
CA TYR A 80 5.29 1.85 14.45
C TYR A 80 6.74 2.35 14.47
N LEU A 81 6.97 3.62 14.17
CA LEU A 81 8.30 4.24 14.21
C LEU A 81 8.90 4.28 15.62
N ASP A 82 8.10 4.58 16.64
CA ASP A 82 8.55 4.56 18.04
C ASP A 82 9.01 3.16 18.47
N GLN A 83 8.29 2.11 18.04
CA GLN A 83 8.69 0.73 18.28
C GLN A 83 9.98 0.36 17.52
N MET A 84 10.10 0.75 16.25
CA MET A 84 11.34 0.51 15.48
C MET A 84 12.56 1.16 16.15
N ALA A 85 12.42 2.41 16.61
CA ALA A 85 13.47 3.13 17.29
C ALA A 85 13.92 2.43 18.59
N ALA A 86 12.96 1.91 19.37
CA ALA A 86 13.24 1.11 20.56
C ALA A 86 14.05 -0.16 20.25
N HIS A 87 13.87 -0.74 19.06
CA HIS A 87 14.61 -1.90 18.57
C HIS A 87 15.91 -1.56 17.82
N ARG A 88 16.42 -0.31 17.94
CA ARG A 88 17.63 0.18 17.25
C ARG A 88 17.57 0.10 15.72
N GLN A 89 16.38 0.05 15.14
CA GLN A 89 16.18 0.15 13.70
C GLN A 89 15.88 1.61 13.37
N VAL A 90 16.86 2.28 12.77
CA VAL A 90 16.87 3.75 12.74
C VAL A 90 16.19 4.27 11.47
N TRP A 91 14.91 4.64 11.59
CA TRP A 91 14.26 5.61 10.72
C TRP A 91 14.16 6.95 11.46
N ILE A 92 15.04 7.91 11.14
CA ILE A 92 15.14 9.18 11.89
C ILE A 92 14.07 10.17 11.46
N ASN A 93 13.63 10.10 10.20
CA ASN A 93 12.73 11.07 9.61
C ASN A 93 11.32 10.49 9.40
N ARG A 94 10.39 10.87 10.28
CA ARG A 94 8.98 10.45 10.22
C ARG A 94 8.27 10.90 8.95
N GLU A 95 8.56 12.10 8.46
CA GLU A 95 7.98 12.63 7.21
C GLU A 95 8.45 11.82 6.00
N ALA A 96 9.74 11.51 5.93
CA ALA A 96 10.29 10.66 4.87
C ALA A 96 9.69 9.25 4.91
N PHE A 97 9.49 8.69 6.11
CA PHE A 97 8.82 7.40 6.26
C PHE A 97 7.35 7.47 5.82
N ARG A 98 6.61 8.52 6.19
CA ARG A 98 5.24 8.73 5.70
C ARG A 98 5.20 8.83 4.18
N ARG A 99 6.12 9.58 3.57
CA ARG A 99 6.22 9.64 2.11
C ARG A 99 6.47 8.26 1.51
N LEU A 100 7.39 7.48 2.09
CA LEU A 100 7.65 6.12 1.62
C LEU A 100 6.43 5.20 1.78
N PHE A 101 5.71 5.30 2.90
CA PHE A 101 4.45 4.59 3.13
C PHE A 101 3.40 4.95 2.08
N ASP A 102 3.23 6.23 1.76
CA ASP A 102 2.25 6.68 0.79
C ASP A 102 2.58 6.18 -0.64
N PHE A 103 3.87 6.15 -1.00
CA PHE A 103 4.35 5.58 -2.27
C PHE A 103 4.17 4.05 -2.33
N THR A 104 4.41 3.37 -1.21
CA THR A 104 4.18 1.93 -1.06
C THR A 104 2.69 1.61 -1.21
N SER A 105 1.82 2.43 -0.60
CA SER A 105 0.37 2.36 -0.74
C SER A 105 -0.07 2.51 -2.20
N ILE A 106 0.47 3.48 -2.96
CA ILE A 106 0.17 3.63 -4.40
C ILE A 106 0.50 2.34 -5.16
N GLN A 107 1.72 1.83 -5.01
CA GLN A 107 2.18 0.63 -5.72
C GLN A 107 1.31 -0.58 -5.39
N ARG A 108 1.06 -0.82 -4.10
CA ARG A 108 0.30 -1.99 -3.64
C ARG A 108 -1.16 -1.91 -4.04
N ASN A 109 -1.80 -0.75 -3.88
CA ASN A 109 -3.23 -0.61 -4.13
C ASN A 109 -3.56 -0.64 -5.64
N LEU A 110 -2.68 -0.11 -6.49
CA LEU A 110 -2.78 -0.32 -7.95
C LEU A 110 -2.67 -1.80 -8.32
N LYS A 111 -1.71 -2.53 -7.71
CA LYS A 111 -1.58 -3.98 -7.91
C LYS A 111 -2.83 -4.74 -7.42
N ALA A 112 -3.38 -4.37 -6.27
CA ALA A 112 -4.58 -4.99 -5.70
C ALA A 112 -5.81 -4.75 -6.61
N ALA A 113 -6.05 -3.51 -7.06
CA ALA A 113 -7.14 -3.20 -7.98
C ALA A 113 -7.04 -4.02 -9.28
N GLY A 114 -5.83 -4.11 -9.88
CA GLY A 114 -5.60 -4.95 -11.05
C GLY A 114 -5.86 -6.44 -10.78
N ARG A 115 -5.51 -6.92 -9.58
CA ARG A 115 -5.78 -8.31 -9.15
C ARG A 115 -7.28 -8.56 -8.98
N PHE A 116 -8.06 -7.62 -8.45
CA PHE A 116 -9.51 -7.76 -8.32
C PHE A 116 -10.19 -7.91 -9.68
N VAL A 117 -9.80 -7.08 -10.66
CA VAL A 117 -10.30 -7.20 -12.05
C VAL A 117 -9.88 -8.53 -12.68
N TYR A 118 -8.66 -9.01 -12.42
CA TYR A 118 -8.23 -10.33 -12.89
C TYR A 118 -9.05 -11.47 -12.28
N ILE A 119 -9.34 -11.43 -10.97
CA ILE A 119 -10.15 -12.44 -10.27
C ILE A 119 -11.58 -12.48 -10.86
N ASP A 120 -12.16 -11.32 -11.15
CA ASP A 120 -13.44 -11.22 -11.83
C ASP A 120 -13.39 -11.84 -13.23
N ARG A 121 -12.56 -11.28 -14.13
CA ARG A 121 -12.59 -11.63 -15.55
C ARG A 121 -12.03 -13.00 -15.90
N VAL A 122 -11.04 -13.47 -15.13
CA VAL A 122 -10.32 -14.72 -15.43
C VAL A 122 -10.74 -15.86 -14.52
N LYS A 123 -11.06 -15.58 -13.25
CA LYS A 123 -11.54 -16.61 -12.31
C LYS A 123 -13.06 -16.62 -12.14
N GLY A 124 -13.79 -15.72 -12.81
CA GLY A 124 -15.26 -15.67 -12.77
C GLY A 124 -15.81 -15.29 -11.39
N ASN A 125 -15.05 -14.54 -10.58
CA ASN A 125 -15.45 -14.21 -9.21
C ASN A 125 -15.51 -12.69 -8.99
N PRO A 126 -16.72 -12.08 -9.05
CA PRO A 126 -16.89 -10.63 -8.97
C PRO A 126 -16.83 -10.08 -7.54
N LYS A 127 -16.64 -10.93 -6.51
CA LYS A 127 -16.76 -10.55 -5.08
C LYS A 127 -15.92 -9.33 -4.68
N PHE A 128 -14.77 -9.13 -5.33
CA PHE A 128 -13.81 -8.07 -4.98
C PHE A 128 -14.01 -6.76 -5.75
N LEU A 129 -14.94 -6.71 -6.72
CA LEU A 129 -15.18 -5.48 -7.49
C LEU A 129 -15.68 -4.34 -6.59
N ALA A 130 -16.44 -4.65 -5.54
CA ALA A 130 -16.95 -3.68 -4.58
C ALA A 130 -15.83 -2.99 -3.76
N ASP A 131 -14.63 -3.59 -3.68
CA ASP A 131 -13.49 -3.05 -2.95
C ASP A 131 -12.59 -2.13 -3.81
N ILE A 132 -12.80 -2.11 -5.13
CA ILE A 132 -12.02 -1.29 -6.08
C ILE A 132 -12.15 0.22 -5.79
N PRO A 133 -13.36 0.80 -5.61
CA PRO A 133 -13.49 2.23 -5.37
C PRO A 133 -12.72 2.72 -4.14
N ARG A 134 -12.75 1.95 -3.04
CA ARG A 134 -11.99 2.27 -1.82
C ARG A 134 -10.48 2.21 -2.09
N THR A 135 -10.05 1.13 -2.72
CA THR A 135 -8.64 0.88 -3.06
C THR A 135 -8.06 2.00 -3.94
N LEU A 136 -8.80 2.39 -5.00
CA LEU A 136 -8.42 3.48 -5.89
C LEU A 136 -8.57 4.86 -5.22
N GLY A 137 -9.47 5.01 -4.26
CA GLY A 137 -9.57 6.21 -3.41
C GLY A 137 -8.27 6.52 -2.67
N TYR A 138 -7.59 5.50 -2.12
CA TYR A 138 -6.27 5.66 -1.50
C TYR A 138 -5.19 6.06 -2.52
N VAL A 139 -5.21 5.44 -3.70
CA VAL A 139 -4.27 5.77 -4.78
C VAL A 139 -4.46 7.22 -5.19
N ARG A 140 -5.69 7.65 -5.46
CA ARG A 140 -6.04 9.02 -5.83
C ARG A 140 -5.59 10.03 -4.78
N ARG A 141 -5.86 9.76 -3.50
CA ARG A 141 -5.43 10.62 -2.36
C ARG A 141 -3.92 10.84 -2.40
N ASN A 142 -3.14 9.76 -2.51
CA ASN A 142 -1.69 9.84 -2.49
C ASN A 142 -1.11 10.46 -3.76
N LEU A 143 -1.66 10.16 -4.94
CA LEU A 143 -1.27 10.80 -6.20
C LEU A 143 -1.56 12.31 -6.21
N SER A 144 -2.58 12.76 -5.48
CA SER A 144 -2.94 14.18 -5.35
C SER A 144 -2.08 14.92 -4.32
N LYS A 145 -1.56 14.20 -3.34
CA LYS A 145 -0.77 14.76 -2.22
C LYS A 145 0.61 15.24 -2.67
N TYR A 146 1.23 14.56 -3.64
CA TYR A 146 2.60 14.80 -4.06
C TYR A 146 2.64 15.47 -5.43
N PRO A 147 3.13 16.73 -5.52
CA PRO A 147 3.19 17.44 -6.80
C PRO A 147 3.93 16.67 -7.91
N GLU A 148 4.97 15.91 -7.56
CA GLU A 148 5.72 15.07 -8.51
C GLU A 148 4.89 13.94 -9.13
N LEU A 149 3.73 13.61 -8.55
CA LEU A 149 2.83 12.57 -9.02
C LEU A 149 1.62 13.12 -9.81
N PHE A 150 1.46 14.45 -9.92
CA PHE A 150 0.32 15.04 -10.64
C PHE A 150 0.25 14.59 -12.10
N ALA A 151 1.39 14.59 -12.80
CA ALA A 151 1.45 14.13 -14.18
C ALA A 151 1.02 12.66 -14.32
N LEU A 152 1.46 11.81 -13.38
CA LEU A 152 1.07 10.40 -13.34
C LEU A 152 -0.44 10.24 -13.10
N ARG A 153 -1.02 11.01 -12.16
CA ARG A 153 -2.47 11.01 -11.90
C ARG A 153 -3.26 11.33 -13.16
N THR A 154 -2.94 12.45 -13.80
CA THR A 154 -3.64 12.90 -15.02
C THR A 154 -3.57 11.86 -16.14
N GLN A 155 -2.41 11.21 -16.31
CA GLN A 155 -2.23 10.16 -17.31
C GLN A 155 -2.98 8.88 -16.96
N LEU A 156 -3.06 8.51 -15.68
CA LEU A 156 -3.79 7.32 -15.24
C LEU A 156 -5.31 7.54 -15.27
N ALA A 157 -5.79 8.74 -14.97
CA ALA A 157 -7.21 9.10 -14.97
C ALA A 157 -7.89 8.83 -16.32
N TYR A 158 -7.15 8.98 -17.42
CA TYR A 158 -7.63 8.61 -18.76
C TYR A 158 -8.02 7.11 -18.89
N TYR A 159 -7.40 6.22 -18.13
CA TYR A 159 -7.66 4.77 -18.15
C TYR A 159 -8.44 4.28 -16.93
N VAL A 160 -8.41 5.03 -15.83
CA VAL A 160 -8.99 4.69 -14.53
C VAL A 160 -9.71 5.94 -14.02
N PRO A 161 -10.97 6.17 -14.42
CA PRO A 161 -11.71 7.40 -14.11
C PRO A 161 -11.85 7.68 -12.61
N GLU A 162 -11.77 6.67 -11.75
CA GLU A 162 -11.78 6.81 -10.29
C GLU A 162 -10.58 7.57 -9.73
N LEU A 163 -9.57 7.88 -10.57
CA LEU A 163 -8.40 8.69 -10.20
C LEU A 163 -8.56 10.18 -10.56
N GLU A 164 -9.67 10.59 -11.18
CA GLU A 164 -10.01 12.00 -11.46
C GLU A 164 -10.13 12.87 -10.23
#